data_AF-A0A559M7C5-F1
#
_entry.id   AF-A0A559M7C5-F1
#
_cell.length_a   1.000
_cell.length_b   1.000
_cell.length_c   1.000
_cell.angle_alpha   90.00
_cell.angle_beta   90.00
_cell.angle_gamma   90.00
#
_symmetry.space_group_name_H-M   'P 1'
#
loop_
_entity.id
_entity.type
_entity.pdbx_description
1 polymer ?
#
loop_
_entity_poly.entity_id
_entity_poly.type
_entity_poly.pdbx_seq_one_letter_code
_entity_poly.pdbx_strand_id
1 'polypeptide(L)'
;PAKHIYEAVPGVQAMDGVTDASIWVGYPWADEPRNRAAVVVTGWDSTVVCKGAERLARIFWDAHQDFRFVAPTGSFSQCLDAALASGAEARPYFISDSGDNPTAGGSGDVSWGLTQLLARPEFKDAPGPTVIYASVPGRDAVHTAMEAGVGATVTVTAGAEIDHIHAGPLTMTGRVHSIKSGDKYAAVEVVLQIGSVFAILTQNPKPYHHEHDFTDLDLKPRSADIVIVKIGYLEPELYNMAKGWMLGLTPGGVDQDIERLGHHRIRRPMFPFDRDFQSPPDLSARIISSSNTALTGPDE
;
A
#
# COMPACT_ATOMS: atom_id res chain seq x y z
N PRO A 1 15.33 5.93 -10.80
CA PRO A 1 14.94 7.20 -11.50
C PRO A 1 14.52 8.34 -10.55
N ALA A 2 13.69 8.09 -9.53
CA ALA A 2 13.11 9.14 -8.68
C ALA A 2 14.14 10.14 -8.12
N LYS A 3 15.26 9.64 -7.57
CA LYS A 3 16.35 10.50 -7.06
C LYS A 3 16.83 11.52 -8.11
N HIS A 4 17.11 11.09 -9.33
CA HIS A 4 17.53 11.97 -10.43
C HIS A 4 16.47 13.02 -10.79
N ILE A 5 15.20 12.60 -10.85
CA ILE A 5 14.07 13.50 -11.16
C ILE A 5 13.95 14.60 -10.09
N TYR A 6 13.95 14.21 -8.81
CA TYR A 6 13.79 15.15 -7.71
C TYR A 6 15.03 16.02 -7.46
N GLU A 7 16.24 15.55 -7.79
CA GLU A 7 17.47 16.37 -7.77
C GLU A 7 17.43 17.52 -8.78
N ALA A 8 16.62 17.43 -9.84
CA ALA A 8 16.47 18.50 -10.82
C ALA A 8 15.60 19.67 -10.33
N VAL A 9 14.72 19.43 -9.35
CA VAL A 9 13.75 20.42 -8.86
C VAL A 9 14.42 21.66 -8.27
N PRO A 10 15.40 21.56 -7.35
CA PRO A 10 16.10 22.75 -6.83
C PRO A 10 16.76 23.60 -7.91
N GLY A 11 17.23 22.99 -9.00
CA GLY A 11 17.84 23.70 -10.12
C GLY A 11 16.86 24.55 -10.92
N VAL A 12 15.58 24.15 -11.00
CA VAL A 12 14.52 24.97 -11.60
C VAL A 12 14.01 26.02 -10.62
N GLN A 13 13.87 25.66 -9.34
CA GLN A 13 13.47 26.60 -8.30
C GLN A 13 14.46 27.76 -8.15
N ALA A 14 15.75 27.55 -8.38
CA ALA A 14 16.79 28.58 -8.31
C ALA A 14 16.84 29.54 -9.51
N MET A 15 15.98 29.37 -10.53
CA MET A 15 15.95 30.26 -11.69
C MET A 15 15.33 31.62 -11.33
N ASP A 16 15.94 32.72 -11.79
CA ASP A 16 15.41 34.07 -11.59
C ASP A 16 13.99 34.18 -12.14
N GLY A 17 13.03 34.54 -11.29
CA GLY A 17 11.62 34.64 -11.68
C GLY A 17 10.74 33.46 -11.27
N VAL A 18 11.33 32.40 -10.70
CA VAL A 18 10.61 31.25 -10.13
C VAL A 18 10.51 31.39 -8.60
N THR A 19 9.30 31.18 -8.08
CA THR A 19 9.01 31.12 -6.64
C THR A 19 9.08 29.68 -6.13
N ASP A 20 8.51 28.74 -6.89
CA ASP A 20 8.41 27.33 -6.52
C ASP A 20 8.39 26.42 -7.75
N ALA A 21 8.90 25.21 -7.60
CA ALA A 21 8.83 24.16 -8.60
C ALA A 21 8.53 22.82 -7.93
N SER A 22 7.61 22.06 -8.51
CA SER A 22 7.10 20.82 -7.93
C SER A 22 6.78 19.78 -9.00
N ILE A 23 6.98 18.50 -8.67
CA ILE A 23 6.56 17.35 -9.47
C ILE A 23 5.57 16.54 -8.64
N TRP A 24 4.35 16.41 -9.16
CA TRP A 24 3.26 15.66 -8.55
C TRP A 24 3.06 14.38 -9.34
N VAL A 25 3.24 13.22 -8.70
CA VAL A 25 3.15 11.91 -9.37
C VAL A 25 1.70 11.42 -9.57
N GLY A 26 0.72 12.20 -9.12
CA GLY A 26 -0.69 11.83 -9.17
C GLY A 26 -1.07 10.82 -8.09
N TYR A 27 -2.31 10.32 -8.17
CA TYR A 27 -2.82 9.26 -7.32
C TYR A 27 -3.25 8.10 -8.22
N PRO A 28 -2.37 7.11 -8.45
CA PRO A 28 -2.49 6.16 -9.56
C PRO A 28 -3.69 5.24 -9.46
N TRP A 29 -4.33 5.15 -8.28
CA TRP A 29 -5.51 4.32 -8.03
C TRP A 29 -6.84 5.01 -8.31
N ALA A 30 -6.87 6.33 -8.58
CA ALA A 30 -8.11 7.02 -8.94
C ALA A 30 -8.41 6.91 -10.44
N ASP A 31 -9.52 6.25 -10.77
CA ASP A 31 -10.06 6.27 -12.11
C ASP A 31 -10.85 7.58 -12.38
N GLU A 32 -10.12 8.67 -12.57
CA GLU A 32 -10.65 10.01 -12.79
C GLU A 32 -9.91 10.74 -13.93
N PRO A 33 -10.57 11.62 -14.72
CA PRO A 33 -9.93 12.35 -15.82
C PRO A 33 -8.71 13.20 -15.40
N ARG A 34 -8.66 13.61 -14.13
CA ARG A 34 -7.56 14.38 -13.55
C ARG A 34 -6.35 13.55 -13.12
N ASN A 35 -6.47 12.23 -13.05
CA ASN A 35 -5.35 11.36 -12.65
C ASN A 35 -4.26 11.46 -13.72
N ARG A 36 -3.08 11.97 -13.34
CA ARG A 36 -1.86 12.06 -14.15
C ARG A 36 -0.71 12.54 -13.27
N ALA A 37 0.50 12.34 -13.76
CA ALA A 37 1.64 13.13 -13.36
C ALA A 37 1.49 14.60 -13.80
N ALA A 38 1.88 15.55 -12.96
CA ALA A 38 1.90 16.98 -13.29
C ALA A 38 3.20 17.63 -12.81
N VAL A 39 3.71 18.57 -13.58
CA VAL A 39 4.78 19.48 -13.16
C VAL A 39 4.15 20.85 -12.98
N VAL A 40 4.39 21.46 -11.82
CA VAL A 40 3.88 22.79 -11.49
C VAL A 40 5.06 23.69 -11.16
N VAL A 41 5.19 24.78 -11.88
CA VAL A 41 6.19 25.82 -11.60
C VAL A 41 5.44 27.14 -11.45
N THR A 42 5.73 27.86 -10.37
CA THR A 42 5.08 29.11 -10.03
C THR A 42 6.13 30.23 -10.00
N GLY A 43 5.80 31.39 -10.54
CA GLY A 43 6.71 32.52 -10.62
C GLY A 43 6.07 33.74 -11.27
N TRP A 44 6.83 34.83 -11.39
CA TRP A 44 6.37 36.11 -11.97
C TRP A 44 6.86 36.34 -13.41
N ASP A 45 7.81 35.54 -13.89
CA ASP A 45 8.23 35.55 -15.30
C ASP A 45 7.69 34.30 -16.00
N SER A 46 6.68 34.49 -16.86
CA SER A 46 6.03 33.38 -17.59
C SER A 46 6.98 32.61 -18.51
N THR A 47 7.99 33.29 -19.09
CA THR A 47 8.95 32.64 -19.98
C THR A 47 9.87 31.72 -19.18
N VAL A 48 10.35 32.17 -18.02
CA VAL A 48 11.20 31.35 -17.14
C VAL A 48 10.40 30.20 -16.54
N VAL A 49 9.19 30.46 -16.06
CA VAL A 49 8.29 29.44 -15.48
C VAL A 49 7.99 28.33 -16.49
N CYS A 50 7.57 28.68 -17.72
CA CYS A 50 7.31 27.68 -18.76
C CYS A 50 8.55 26.83 -19.07
N LYS A 51 9.72 27.46 -19.25
CA LYS A 51 10.97 26.74 -19.49
C LYS A 51 11.33 25.78 -18.35
N GLY A 52 11.11 26.21 -17.11
CA GLY A 52 11.30 25.39 -15.92
C GLY A 52 10.39 24.16 -15.90
N ALA A 53 9.10 24.38 -16.14
CA ALA A 53 8.10 23.31 -16.17
C ALA A 53 8.39 22.28 -17.28
N GLU A 54 8.63 22.74 -18.51
CA GLU A 54 8.96 21.87 -19.65
C GLU A 54 10.26 21.10 -19.45
N ARG A 55 11.23 21.68 -18.73
CA ARG A 55 12.48 20.98 -18.37
C ARG A 55 12.20 19.81 -17.42
N LEU A 56 11.47 20.04 -16.32
CA LEU A 56 11.14 18.98 -15.37
C LEU A 56 10.21 17.94 -16.00
N ALA A 57 9.26 18.36 -16.84
CA ALA A 57 8.34 17.45 -17.54
C ALA A 57 9.09 16.50 -18.46
N ARG A 58 10.08 16.99 -19.21
CA ARG A 58 10.96 16.14 -20.04
C ARG A 58 11.80 15.18 -19.20
N ILE A 59 12.45 15.66 -18.12
CA ILE A 59 13.24 14.79 -17.23
C ILE A 59 12.36 13.66 -16.65
N PHE A 60 11.13 13.99 -16.23
CA PHE A 60 10.22 13.00 -15.69
C PHE A 60 9.76 12.02 -16.76
N TRP A 61 9.34 12.52 -17.93
CA TRP A 61 8.94 11.68 -19.04
C TRP A 61 10.10 10.79 -19.52
N ASP A 62 11.30 11.28 -19.72
CA ASP A 62 12.43 10.47 -20.21
C ASP A 62 12.78 9.30 -19.26
N ALA A 63 12.49 9.43 -17.97
CA ALA A 63 12.74 8.41 -16.95
C ALA A 63 11.52 7.52 -16.61
N HIS A 64 10.37 7.68 -17.29
CA HIS A 64 9.11 7.01 -16.93
C HIS A 64 9.20 5.48 -16.93
N GLN A 65 9.98 4.90 -17.84
CA GLN A 65 10.14 3.44 -17.98
C GLN A 65 11.13 2.84 -16.98
N ASP A 66 11.90 3.67 -16.29
CA ASP A 66 12.94 3.21 -15.36
C ASP A 66 12.40 2.94 -13.95
N PHE A 67 11.12 3.24 -13.70
CA PHE A 67 10.48 2.98 -12.42
C PHE A 67 10.32 1.47 -12.19
N ARG A 68 10.68 1.04 -10.99
CA ARG A 68 10.61 -0.35 -10.55
C ARG A 68 10.08 -0.37 -9.12
N PHE A 69 9.52 -1.50 -8.72
CA PHE A 69 9.15 -1.73 -7.33
C PHE A 69 10.37 -1.64 -6.40
N VAL A 70 10.13 -1.22 -5.17
CA VAL A 70 11.16 -1.03 -4.14
C VAL A 70 11.73 -2.36 -3.60
N ALA A 71 11.08 -3.48 -3.93
CA ALA A 71 11.41 -4.83 -3.49
C ALA A 71 11.29 -5.83 -4.64
N PRO A 72 11.85 -7.05 -4.51
CA PRO A 72 11.39 -8.18 -5.29
C PRO A 72 9.88 -8.38 -5.12
N THR A 73 9.17 -8.57 -6.23
CA THR A 73 7.72 -8.71 -6.24
C THR A 73 7.30 -10.10 -6.69
N GLY A 74 6.08 -10.49 -6.32
CA GLY A 74 5.46 -11.73 -6.79
C GLY A 74 3.98 -11.76 -6.45
N SER A 75 3.29 -12.79 -6.94
CA SER A 75 1.96 -13.12 -6.41
C SER A 75 2.05 -13.46 -4.93
N PHE A 76 0.93 -13.39 -4.21
CA PHE A 76 0.90 -13.74 -2.80
C PHE A 76 1.39 -15.17 -2.52
N SER A 77 1.01 -16.14 -3.36
CA SER A 77 1.53 -17.52 -3.27
C SER A 77 3.04 -17.56 -3.45
N GLN A 78 3.59 -16.87 -4.46
CA GLN A 78 5.04 -16.83 -4.68
C GLN A 78 5.78 -16.23 -3.49
N CYS A 79 5.22 -15.20 -2.84
CA CYS A 79 5.80 -14.61 -1.64
C CYS A 79 5.79 -15.58 -0.47
N LEU A 80 4.69 -16.31 -0.26
CA LEU A 80 4.59 -17.35 0.77
C LEU A 80 5.56 -18.51 0.50
N ASP A 81 5.65 -18.98 -0.74
CA ASP A 81 6.55 -20.06 -1.14
C ASP A 81 8.02 -19.63 -0.94
N ALA A 82 8.37 -18.40 -1.31
CA ALA A 82 9.70 -17.84 -1.07
C ALA A 82 10.02 -17.71 0.43
N ALA A 83 9.07 -17.26 1.25
CA ALA A 83 9.23 -17.15 2.69
C ALA A 83 9.41 -18.52 3.35
N LEU A 84 8.64 -19.53 2.95
CA LEU A 84 8.73 -20.91 3.46
C LEU A 84 10.05 -21.59 3.04
N ALA A 85 10.50 -21.34 1.81
CA ALA A 85 11.77 -21.84 1.31
C ALA A 85 12.98 -21.09 1.88
N SER A 86 12.76 -19.90 2.48
CA SER A 86 13.82 -19.11 3.07
C SER A 86 14.35 -19.78 4.35
N GLY A 87 15.68 -19.85 4.47
CA GLY A 87 16.33 -20.40 5.65
C GLY A 87 16.12 -19.53 6.88
N ALA A 88 16.56 -20.03 8.04
CA ALA A 88 16.39 -19.32 9.32
C ALA A 88 17.10 -17.95 9.34
N GLU A 89 18.14 -17.76 8.54
CA GLU A 89 18.88 -16.52 8.37
C GLU A 89 18.06 -15.39 7.73
N ALA A 90 16.99 -15.73 7.00
CA ALA A 90 16.09 -14.79 6.35
C ALA A 90 14.84 -14.48 7.19
N ARG A 91 14.79 -14.94 8.45
CA ARG A 91 13.65 -14.74 9.36
C ARG A 91 13.89 -13.60 10.38
N PRO A 92 12.88 -12.76 10.68
CA PRO A 92 11.53 -12.80 10.14
C PRO A 92 11.48 -12.39 8.66
N TYR A 93 10.71 -13.15 7.88
CA TYR A 93 10.48 -12.85 6.48
C TYR A 93 9.23 -11.98 6.35
N PHE A 94 9.36 -10.79 5.78
CA PHE A 94 8.24 -9.87 5.62
C PHE A 94 7.55 -10.04 4.27
N ILE A 95 6.23 -10.07 4.26
CA ILE A 95 5.42 -9.97 3.05
C ILE A 95 4.57 -8.70 3.15
N SER A 96 4.80 -7.78 2.23
CA SER A 96 4.03 -6.54 2.13
C SER A 96 2.85 -6.79 1.19
N ASP A 97 1.65 -6.94 1.72
CA ASP A 97 0.40 -7.04 0.97
C ASP A 97 0.06 -5.65 0.40
N SER A 98 0.28 -5.46 -0.90
CA SER A 98 0.19 -4.13 -1.50
C SER A 98 -1.22 -3.71 -1.87
N GLY A 99 -2.11 -4.67 -2.14
CA GLY A 99 -3.44 -4.46 -2.71
C GLY A 99 -4.45 -3.82 -1.77
N ASP A 100 -4.19 -3.86 -0.46
CA ASP A 100 -5.11 -3.33 0.56
C ASP A 100 -4.41 -2.48 1.62
N ASN A 101 -3.56 -1.55 1.19
CA ASN A 101 -2.91 -0.59 2.07
C ASN A 101 -3.86 0.57 2.46
N PRO A 102 -4.27 0.71 3.74
CA PRO A 102 -5.16 1.80 4.17
C PRO A 102 -4.57 3.21 3.98
N THR A 103 -3.23 3.35 4.03
CA THR A 103 -2.58 4.66 3.83
C THR A 103 -2.56 5.10 2.37
N ALA A 104 -2.73 4.14 1.45
CA ALA A 104 -2.91 4.40 0.02
C ALA A 104 -4.38 4.54 -0.38
N GLY A 105 -5.34 4.47 0.55
CA GLY A 105 -6.77 4.54 0.27
C GLY A 105 -7.48 3.18 0.13
N GLY A 106 -6.81 2.07 0.44
CA GLY A 106 -7.44 0.76 0.58
C GLY A 106 -8.41 0.73 1.75
N SER A 107 -9.37 -0.21 1.74
CA SER A 107 -10.36 -0.32 2.81
C SER A 107 -9.78 -0.91 4.11
N GLY A 108 -8.66 -1.63 4.00
CA GLY A 108 -8.01 -2.39 5.07
C GLY A 108 -8.71 -3.71 5.40
N ASP A 109 -9.88 -3.97 4.82
CA ASP A 109 -10.73 -5.11 5.12
C ASP A 109 -10.81 -6.18 4.04
N VAL A 110 -10.01 -6.08 2.98
CA VAL A 110 -9.87 -7.15 1.98
C VAL A 110 -9.40 -8.42 2.69
N SER A 111 -10.26 -9.43 2.74
CA SER A 111 -10.03 -10.70 3.44
C SER A 111 -9.25 -11.72 2.59
N TRP A 112 -9.00 -11.40 1.32
CA TRP A 112 -8.43 -12.33 0.34
C TRP A 112 -7.08 -12.89 0.77
N GLY A 113 -6.15 -12.04 1.22
CA GLY A 113 -4.81 -12.45 1.65
C GLY A 113 -4.86 -13.45 2.82
N LEU A 114 -5.61 -13.14 3.87
CA LEU A 114 -5.79 -14.03 5.01
C LEU A 114 -6.50 -15.33 4.61
N THR A 115 -7.48 -15.26 3.71
CA THR A 115 -8.17 -16.44 3.16
C THR A 115 -7.19 -17.37 2.45
N GLN A 116 -6.33 -16.82 1.58
CA GLN A 116 -5.30 -17.62 0.88
C GLN A 116 -4.29 -18.19 1.86
N LEU A 117 -3.87 -17.41 2.87
CA LEU A 117 -2.94 -17.86 3.89
C LEU A 117 -3.51 -19.06 4.66
N LEU A 118 -4.72 -18.97 5.20
CA LEU A 118 -5.33 -20.04 6.00
C LEU A 118 -5.65 -21.31 5.19
N ALA A 119 -5.75 -21.19 3.85
CA ALA A 119 -5.93 -22.35 2.98
C ALA A 119 -4.67 -23.22 2.85
N ARG A 120 -3.48 -22.68 3.16
CA ARG A 120 -2.20 -23.37 3.03
C ARG A 120 -2.03 -24.45 4.12
N PRO A 121 -1.73 -25.71 3.76
CA PRO A 121 -1.60 -26.80 4.72
C PRO A 121 -0.48 -26.58 5.74
N GLU A 122 0.57 -25.83 5.37
CA GLU A 122 1.73 -25.56 6.21
C GLU A 122 1.38 -24.81 7.50
N PHE A 123 0.29 -24.05 7.51
CA PHE A 123 -0.10 -23.21 8.65
C PHE A 123 -1.29 -23.75 9.47
N LYS A 124 -1.83 -24.92 9.09
CA LYS A 124 -3.03 -25.50 9.74
C LYS A 124 -2.80 -25.88 11.20
N ASP A 125 -1.60 -26.36 11.51
CA ASP A 125 -1.25 -26.91 12.83
C ASP A 125 -0.28 -25.98 13.58
N ALA A 126 -0.43 -25.88 14.90
CA ALA A 126 0.43 -25.07 15.75
C ALA A 126 1.96 -25.36 15.68
N PRO A 127 2.45 -26.61 15.45
CA PRO A 127 3.88 -26.84 15.21
C PRO A 127 4.38 -26.32 13.86
N GLY A 128 3.54 -25.68 13.06
CA GLY A 128 3.92 -25.00 11.82
C GLY A 128 4.70 -23.69 12.04
N PRO A 129 5.19 -23.06 10.97
CA PRO A 129 5.87 -21.77 11.03
C PRO A 129 4.94 -20.69 11.62
N THR A 130 5.47 -19.90 12.54
CA THR A 130 4.76 -18.80 13.20
C THR A 130 4.56 -17.66 12.21
N VAL A 131 3.31 -17.35 11.88
CA VAL A 131 2.95 -16.26 10.97
C VAL A 131 2.16 -15.19 11.72
N ILE A 132 2.54 -13.94 11.57
CA ILE A 132 1.73 -12.79 12.02
C ILE A 132 1.06 -12.17 10.79
N TYR A 133 -0.25 -11.96 10.84
CA TYR A 133 -1.01 -11.27 9.78
C TYR A 133 -1.66 -9.99 10.32
N ALA A 134 -1.25 -8.84 9.79
CA ALA A 134 -1.73 -7.52 10.17
C ALA A 134 -2.34 -6.80 8.96
N SER A 135 -3.65 -6.62 8.88
CA SER A 135 -4.72 -7.01 9.81
C SER A 135 -6.05 -7.15 9.03
N VAL A 136 -7.13 -7.52 9.70
CA VAL A 136 -8.49 -7.51 9.13
C VAL A 136 -9.48 -6.87 10.11
N PRO A 137 -10.14 -5.76 9.77
CA PRO A 137 -11.24 -5.22 10.56
C PRO A 137 -12.40 -6.20 10.71
N GLY A 138 -13.00 -6.23 11.90
CA GLY A 138 -14.13 -7.09 12.20
C GLY A 138 -14.71 -6.72 13.57
N ARG A 139 -15.58 -5.72 13.61
CA ARG A 139 -16.14 -5.19 14.87
C ARG A 139 -16.83 -6.27 15.70
N ASP A 140 -17.69 -7.07 15.08
CA ASP A 140 -18.43 -8.14 15.77
C ASP A 140 -17.50 -9.28 16.21
N ALA A 141 -16.47 -9.59 15.40
CA ALA A 141 -15.45 -10.56 15.75
C ALA A 141 -14.63 -10.12 16.98
N VAL A 142 -14.21 -8.84 17.00
CA VAL A 142 -13.52 -8.25 18.14
C VAL A 142 -14.40 -8.29 19.39
N HIS A 143 -15.67 -7.88 19.28
CA HIS A 143 -16.59 -7.92 20.41
C HIS A 143 -16.77 -9.33 20.98
N THR A 144 -16.99 -10.32 20.10
CA THR A 144 -17.14 -11.74 20.49
C THR A 144 -15.89 -12.25 21.21
N ALA A 145 -14.70 -11.92 20.70
CA ALA A 145 -13.45 -12.34 21.33
C ALA A 145 -13.20 -11.64 22.67
N MET A 146 -13.60 -10.37 22.82
CA MET A 146 -13.55 -9.66 24.09
C MET A 146 -14.43 -10.30 25.15
N GLU A 147 -15.67 -10.65 24.79
CA GLU A 147 -16.62 -11.30 25.71
C GLU A 147 -16.11 -12.68 26.16
N ALA A 148 -15.50 -13.44 25.25
CA ALA A 148 -14.94 -14.76 25.55
C ALA A 148 -13.65 -14.69 26.39
N GLY A 149 -12.82 -13.67 26.16
CA GLY A 149 -11.57 -13.43 26.88
C GLY A 149 -10.36 -14.21 26.35
N VAL A 150 -9.17 -13.80 26.79
CA VAL A 150 -7.89 -14.42 26.40
C VAL A 150 -7.86 -15.90 26.80
N GLY A 151 -7.42 -16.76 25.89
CA GLY A 151 -7.34 -18.21 26.05
C GLY A 151 -8.58 -18.97 25.58
N ALA A 152 -9.71 -18.31 25.40
CA ALA A 152 -10.92 -18.95 24.87
C ALA A 152 -10.78 -19.28 23.37
N THR A 153 -11.43 -20.36 22.94
CA THR A 153 -11.59 -20.66 21.50
C THR A 153 -12.92 -20.10 21.03
N VAL A 154 -12.90 -19.26 20.00
CA VAL A 154 -14.08 -18.63 19.41
C VAL A 154 -14.16 -18.91 17.92
N THR A 155 -15.37 -18.88 17.37
CA THR A 155 -15.62 -18.85 15.92
C THR A 155 -16.21 -17.50 15.57
N VAL A 156 -15.55 -16.75 14.70
CA VAL A 156 -15.92 -15.38 14.34
C VAL A 156 -15.78 -15.15 12.84
N THR A 157 -16.46 -14.12 12.31
CA THR A 157 -16.38 -13.71 10.90
C THR A 157 -15.89 -12.26 10.82
N ALA A 158 -14.89 -11.99 9.97
CA ALA A 158 -14.28 -10.68 9.82
C ALA A 158 -13.89 -10.35 8.36
N GLY A 159 -13.69 -9.07 8.07
CA GLY A 159 -13.32 -8.54 6.76
C GLY A 159 -14.47 -8.49 5.75
N ALA A 160 -14.19 -7.86 4.61
CA ALA A 160 -15.05 -7.74 3.45
C ALA A 160 -16.45 -7.15 3.75
N GLU A 161 -16.51 -6.20 4.68
CA GLU A 161 -17.67 -5.34 4.92
C GLU A 161 -17.75 -4.21 3.88
N ILE A 162 -16.59 -3.66 3.50
CA ILE A 162 -16.43 -2.59 2.51
C ILE A 162 -16.02 -3.20 1.16
N ASP A 163 -14.86 -3.86 1.09
CA ASP A 163 -14.36 -4.47 -0.15
C ASP A 163 -14.48 -6.00 -0.11
N HIS A 164 -15.49 -6.49 -0.82
CA HIS A 164 -15.78 -7.91 -0.98
C HIS A 164 -15.60 -8.40 -2.43
N ILE A 165 -14.94 -7.60 -3.29
CA ILE A 165 -14.81 -7.88 -4.72
C ILE A 165 -13.97 -9.14 -4.95
N HIS A 166 -12.91 -9.31 -4.16
CA HIS A 166 -11.93 -10.39 -4.34
C HIS A 166 -12.17 -11.59 -3.42
N ALA A 167 -12.76 -11.38 -2.25
CA ALA A 167 -13.16 -12.42 -1.32
C ALA A 167 -14.28 -11.91 -0.40
N GLY A 168 -15.18 -12.80 0.02
CA GLY A 168 -16.20 -12.48 1.02
C GLY A 168 -15.66 -12.48 2.45
N PRO A 169 -16.52 -12.19 3.45
CA PRO A 169 -16.12 -12.25 4.86
C PRO A 169 -15.58 -13.62 5.24
N LEU A 170 -14.54 -13.64 6.08
CA LEU A 170 -13.82 -14.85 6.44
C LEU A 170 -14.24 -15.34 7.82
N THR A 171 -14.85 -16.53 7.87
CA THR A 171 -15.14 -17.22 9.13
C THR A 171 -13.93 -18.05 9.57
N MET A 172 -13.52 -17.84 10.81
CA MET A 172 -12.33 -18.44 11.41
C MET A 172 -12.62 -18.94 12.82
N THR A 173 -12.05 -20.10 13.18
CA THR A 173 -12.09 -20.65 14.53
C THR A 173 -10.68 -20.66 15.08
N GLY A 174 -10.46 -20.05 16.25
CA GLY A 174 -9.13 -19.93 16.83
C GLY A 174 -9.15 -19.57 18.30
N ARG A 175 -7.96 -19.61 18.92
CA ARG A 175 -7.77 -19.21 20.32
C ARG A 175 -7.52 -17.71 20.39
N VAL A 176 -8.23 -17.00 21.26
CA VAL A 176 -7.94 -15.59 21.57
C VAL A 176 -6.57 -15.53 22.25
N HIS A 177 -5.56 -15.06 21.53
CA HIS A 177 -4.18 -14.98 22.02
C HIS A 177 -3.98 -13.75 22.91
N SER A 178 -4.47 -12.60 22.46
CA SER A 178 -4.35 -11.34 23.20
C SER A 178 -5.48 -10.38 22.83
N ILE A 179 -5.74 -9.41 23.71
CA ILE A 179 -6.72 -8.34 23.54
C ILE A 179 -6.07 -7.06 24.02
N LYS A 180 -6.14 -6.01 23.22
CA LYS A 180 -5.68 -4.66 23.58
C LYS A 180 -6.81 -3.66 23.34
N SER A 181 -7.11 -2.87 24.36
CA SER A 181 -8.09 -1.78 24.30
C SER A 181 -7.39 -0.43 24.45
N GLY A 182 -7.98 0.62 23.88
CA GLY A 182 -7.47 1.99 23.99
C GLY A 182 -6.45 2.34 22.91
N ASP A 183 -6.37 1.56 21.83
CA ASP A 183 -5.59 1.96 20.65
C ASP A 183 -6.21 3.19 20.00
N LYS A 184 -5.37 4.15 19.60
CA LYS A 184 -5.81 5.44 19.04
C LYS A 184 -6.62 5.29 17.75
N TYR A 185 -6.29 4.30 16.93
CA TYR A 185 -6.88 4.11 15.60
C TYR A 185 -7.87 2.94 15.62
N ALA A 186 -7.40 1.76 16.03
CA ALA A 186 -8.20 0.55 16.02
C ALA A 186 -9.30 0.54 17.09
N ALA A 187 -9.20 1.39 18.13
CA ALA A 187 -9.96 1.34 19.39
C ALA A 187 -9.70 0.07 20.21
N VAL A 188 -9.96 -1.10 19.61
CA VAL A 188 -9.67 -2.42 20.16
C VAL A 188 -9.03 -3.30 19.09
N GLU A 189 -8.02 -4.05 19.51
CA GLU A 189 -7.29 -5.02 18.72
C GLU A 189 -7.36 -6.39 19.42
N VAL A 190 -7.60 -7.45 18.65
CA VAL A 190 -7.63 -8.84 19.13
C VAL A 190 -6.71 -9.67 18.25
N VAL A 191 -5.90 -10.52 18.86
CA VAL A 191 -5.16 -11.55 18.11
C VAL A 191 -5.87 -12.87 18.23
N LEU A 192 -6.30 -13.43 17.10
CA LEU A 192 -6.83 -14.79 17.02
C LEU A 192 -5.75 -15.73 16.47
N GLN A 193 -5.38 -16.75 17.26
CA GLN A 193 -4.48 -17.80 16.80
C GLN A 193 -5.27 -18.94 16.12
N ILE A 194 -4.97 -19.17 14.84
CA ILE A 194 -5.57 -20.21 13.99
C ILE A 194 -4.41 -21.07 13.47
N GLY A 195 -4.25 -22.29 13.97
CA GLY A 195 -3.07 -23.10 13.69
C GLY A 195 -1.79 -22.39 14.13
N SER A 196 -0.88 -22.13 13.19
CA SER A 196 0.34 -21.34 13.43
C SER A 196 0.23 -19.86 13.03
N VAL A 197 -0.95 -19.41 12.57
CA VAL A 197 -1.22 -18.01 12.19
C VAL A 197 -1.79 -17.22 13.37
N PHE A 198 -1.19 -16.08 13.66
CA PHE A 198 -1.66 -15.05 14.58
C PHE A 198 -2.27 -13.91 13.75
N ALA A 199 -3.58 -13.96 13.55
CA ALA A 199 -4.32 -12.96 12.79
C ALA A 199 -4.77 -11.83 13.70
N ILE A 200 -4.40 -10.60 13.36
CA ILE A 200 -4.84 -9.41 14.09
C ILE A 200 -6.18 -8.94 13.52
N LEU A 201 -7.19 -8.90 14.38
CA LEU A 201 -8.51 -8.36 14.11
C LEU A 201 -8.67 -7.00 14.80
N THR A 202 -9.23 -6.01 14.11
CA THR A 202 -9.39 -4.66 14.65
C THR A 202 -10.84 -4.20 14.64
N GLN A 203 -11.23 -3.37 15.60
CA GLN A 203 -12.58 -2.79 15.62
C GLN A 203 -12.76 -1.72 14.54
N ASN A 204 -11.70 -0.94 14.26
CA ASN A 204 -11.62 0.02 13.16
C ASN A 204 -10.33 -0.20 12.34
N PRO A 205 -10.27 0.25 11.07
CA PRO A 205 -9.05 0.15 10.27
C PRO A 205 -7.85 0.85 10.93
N LYS A 206 -6.69 0.19 10.89
CA LYS A 206 -5.42 0.69 11.43
C LYS A 206 -4.25 0.20 10.56
N PRO A 207 -3.31 1.07 10.19
CA PRO A 207 -2.04 0.63 9.61
C PRO A 207 -1.07 0.11 10.69
N TYR A 208 -0.24 -0.87 10.34
CA TYR A 208 0.78 -1.46 11.21
C TYR A 208 2.17 -1.10 10.69
N HIS A 209 2.81 -0.12 11.32
CA HIS A 209 4.03 0.53 10.82
C HIS A 209 5.21 0.39 11.79
N HIS A 210 4.94 0.15 13.06
CA HIS A 210 5.94 0.16 14.12
C HIS A 210 6.06 -1.19 14.81
N GLU A 211 7.21 -1.48 15.40
CA GLU A 211 7.41 -2.72 16.15
C GLU A 211 6.41 -2.85 17.32
N HIS A 212 6.08 -1.72 17.96
CA HIS A 212 5.15 -1.69 19.08
C HIS A 212 3.71 -2.08 18.68
N ASP A 213 3.32 -1.91 17.41
CA ASP A 213 2.01 -2.34 16.93
C ASP A 213 1.81 -3.85 17.09
N PHE A 214 2.90 -4.62 17.16
CA PHE A 214 2.89 -6.05 17.41
C PHE A 214 3.18 -6.40 18.88
N THR A 215 4.19 -5.77 19.49
CA THR A 215 4.59 -6.14 20.87
C THR A 215 3.52 -5.79 21.89
N ASP A 216 2.74 -4.73 21.67
CA ASP A 216 1.60 -4.39 22.52
C ASP A 216 0.48 -5.45 22.49
N LEU A 217 0.50 -6.33 21.47
CA LEU A 217 -0.43 -7.44 21.28
C LEU A 217 0.17 -8.78 21.75
N ASP A 218 1.22 -8.75 22.57
CA ASP A 218 1.96 -9.95 23.02
C ASP A 218 2.44 -10.82 21.83
N LEU A 219 2.77 -10.17 20.71
CA LEU A 219 3.41 -10.80 19.55
C LEU A 219 4.91 -10.49 19.54
N LYS A 220 5.70 -11.37 18.92
CA LYS A 220 7.15 -11.25 18.83
C LYS A 220 7.58 -11.21 17.37
N PRO A 221 7.42 -10.07 16.66
CA PRO A 221 7.65 -9.99 15.22
C PRO A 221 9.09 -10.38 14.83
N ARG A 222 10.08 -10.10 15.68
CA ARG A 222 11.49 -10.49 15.46
C ARG A 222 11.77 -11.99 15.59
N SER A 223 10.86 -12.76 16.18
CA SER A 223 10.98 -14.21 16.37
C SER A 223 9.98 -15.00 15.53
N ALA A 224 9.09 -14.32 14.82
CA ALA A 224 8.18 -14.97 13.87
C ALA A 224 8.94 -15.47 12.65
N ASP A 225 8.39 -16.49 11.99
CA ASP A 225 8.93 -16.97 10.73
C ASP A 225 8.52 -16.02 9.59
N ILE A 226 7.25 -15.59 9.60
CA ILE A 226 6.67 -14.70 8.58
C ILE A 226 5.87 -13.57 9.25
N VAL A 227 6.02 -12.35 8.77
CA VAL A 227 5.19 -11.19 9.15
C VAL A 227 4.57 -10.60 7.90
N ILE A 228 3.24 -10.56 7.86
CA ILE A 228 2.47 -10.05 6.72
C ILE A 228 1.79 -8.74 7.15
N VAL A 229 2.03 -7.68 6.39
CA VAL A 229 1.51 -6.32 6.66
C VAL A 229 0.87 -5.73 5.41
N LYS A 230 -0.25 -5.03 5.58
CA LYS A 230 -0.98 -4.34 4.51
C LYS A 230 -0.42 -2.94 4.23
N ILE A 231 0.70 -2.86 3.52
CA ILE A 231 1.37 -1.60 3.14
C ILE A 231 2.04 -1.72 1.76
N GLY A 232 2.26 -0.58 1.10
CA GLY A 232 2.87 -0.52 -0.22
C GLY A 232 4.41 -0.57 -0.24
N TYR A 233 5.05 -0.48 0.91
CA TYR A 233 6.49 -0.58 1.13
C TYR A 233 6.71 -0.79 2.62
N LEU A 234 7.85 -1.37 3.03
CA LEU A 234 8.15 -1.47 4.45
C LEU A 234 8.58 -0.12 5.00
N GLU A 235 7.85 0.35 6.01
CA GLU A 235 8.24 1.49 6.84
C GLU A 235 9.59 1.23 7.53
N PRO A 236 10.36 2.28 7.91
CA PRO A 236 11.73 2.12 8.37
C PRO A 236 11.94 1.11 9.50
N GLU A 237 11.05 1.03 10.49
CA GLU A 237 11.16 0.06 11.58
C GLU A 237 10.94 -1.38 11.10
N LEU A 238 9.92 -1.61 10.27
CA LEU A 238 9.64 -2.93 9.70
C LEU A 238 10.78 -3.39 8.79
N TYR A 239 11.30 -2.47 7.96
CA TYR A 239 12.45 -2.72 7.11
C TYR A 239 13.68 -3.14 7.93
N ASN A 240 13.93 -2.47 9.05
CA ASN A 240 15.04 -2.81 9.96
C ASN A 240 14.83 -4.15 10.70
N MET A 241 13.59 -4.60 10.87
CA MET A 241 13.27 -5.92 11.43
C MET A 241 13.44 -7.05 10.42
N ALA A 242 13.05 -6.80 9.16
CA ALA A 242 13.07 -7.81 8.11
C ALA A 242 14.47 -8.37 7.85
N LYS A 243 14.57 -9.70 7.72
CA LYS A 243 15.79 -10.40 7.27
C LYS A 243 15.69 -10.91 5.82
N GLY A 244 14.46 -11.11 5.37
CA GLY A 244 14.07 -11.23 3.97
C GLY A 244 12.72 -10.52 3.79
N TRP A 245 12.43 -10.03 2.59
CA TRP A 245 11.11 -9.48 2.32
C TRP A 245 10.75 -9.46 0.83
N MET A 246 9.45 -9.53 0.56
CA MET A 246 8.87 -9.37 -0.76
C MET A 246 7.63 -8.49 -0.70
N LEU A 247 7.36 -7.79 -1.81
CA LEU A 247 6.10 -7.10 -2.04
C LEU A 247 5.15 -8.05 -2.78
N GLY A 248 4.07 -8.44 -2.11
CA GLY A 248 3.00 -9.25 -2.68
C GLY A 248 2.04 -8.37 -3.48
N LEU A 249 2.00 -8.59 -4.80
CA LEU A 249 1.07 -7.95 -5.72
C LEU A 249 -0.30 -8.65 -5.62
N THR A 250 -0.98 -8.36 -4.52
CA THR A 250 -2.30 -8.85 -4.13
C THR A 250 -3.41 -8.03 -4.78
N PRO A 251 -4.58 -8.64 -5.04
CA PRO A 251 -5.72 -7.91 -5.56
C PRO A 251 -6.31 -7.00 -4.46
N GLY A 252 -6.80 -5.82 -4.87
CA GLY A 252 -7.53 -4.88 -4.02
C GLY A 252 -7.58 -3.49 -4.64
N GLY A 253 -8.32 -2.57 -4.01
CA GLY A 253 -8.53 -1.21 -4.51
C GLY A 253 -7.24 -0.39 -4.67
N VAL A 254 -6.14 -0.81 -4.04
CA VAL A 254 -4.82 -0.15 -4.15
C VAL A 254 -3.72 -1.08 -4.68
N ASP A 255 -4.08 -2.04 -5.55
CA ASP A 255 -3.10 -2.92 -6.23
C ASP A 255 -1.97 -2.09 -6.85
N GLN A 256 -0.72 -2.50 -6.56
CA GLN A 256 0.47 -1.85 -7.11
C GLN A 256 0.80 -2.31 -8.53
N ASP A 257 0.26 -3.44 -8.98
CA ASP A 257 0.20 -3.77 -10.40
C ASP A 257 -0.97 -3.00 -11.03
N ILE A 258 -0.81 -1.68 -11.12
CA ILE A 258 -1.88 -0.73 -11.45
C ILE A 258 -2.56 -1.01 -12.79
N GLU A 259 -1.87 -1.67 -13.73
CA GLU A 259 -2.44 -2.09 -15.02
C GLU A 259 -3.64 -3.05 -14.84
N ARG A 260 -3.74 -3.76 -13.71
CA ARG A 260 -4.85 -4.67 -13.39
C ARG A 260 -6.12 -3.97 -12.92
N LEU A 261 -6.05 -2.71 -12.50
CA LEU A 261 -7.19 -1.96 -11.94
C LEU A 261 -8.26 -1.61 -12.98
N GLY A 262 -7.98 -1.77 -14.28
CA GLY A 262 -8.97 -1.63 -15.34
C GLY A 262 -9.54 -0.21 -15.49
N HIS A 263 -8.73 0.83 -15.32
CA HIS A 263 -9.19 2.23 -15.42
C HIS A 263 -9.94 2.54 -16.73
N HIS A 264 -11.06 3.24 -16.67
CA HIS A 264 -11.90 3.58 -17.82
C HIS A 264 -12.13 5.09 -18.02
N ARG A 265 -11.98 5.89 -16.97
CA ARG A 265 -12.29 7.33 -16.93
C ARG A 265 -11.06 8.23 -17.07
N ILE A 266 -9.86 7.67 -16.99
CA ILE A 266 -8.61 8.37 -17.28
C ILE A 266 -8.54 8.87 -18.73
N ARG A 267 -7.76 9.92 -18.96
CA ARG A 267 -7.45 10.40 -20.31
C ARG A 267 -6.38 9.52 -20.95
N ARG A 268 -6.74 8.87 -22.06
CA ARG A 268 -5.85 7.97 -22.79
C ARG A 268 -5.29 8.64 -24.06
N PRO A 269 -4.08 8.27 -24.52
CA PRO A 269 -3.18 7.26 -23.93
C PRO A 269 -2.50 7.76 -22.64
N MET A 270 -2.31 6.86 -21.67
CA MET A 270 -1.57 7.13 -20.43
C MET A 270 -0.67 5.97 -20.05
N PHE A 271 0.63 6.21 -19.92
CA PHE A 271 1.56 5.20 -19.41
C PHE A 271 1.32 4.96 -17.90
N PRO A 272 1.34 3.71 -17.39
CA PRO A 272 1.61 2.46 -18.10
C PRO A 272 0.37 1.76 -18.70
N PHE A 273 -0.85 2.27 -18.48
CA PHE A 273 -2.10 1.67 -18.97
C PHE A 273 -2.17 1.55 -20.50
N ASP A 274 -1.55 2.48 -21.22
CA ASP A 274 -1.36 2.49 -22.66
C ASP A 274 0.13 2.65 -22.95
N ARG A 275 0.68 1.82 -23.83
CA ARG A 275 2.10 1.85 -24.22
C ARG A 275 2.31 2.29 -25.67
N ASP A 276 1.26 2.24 -26.47
CA ASP A 276 1.28 2.71 -27.86
C ASP A 276 0.84 4.19 -27.90
N PHE A 277 1.79 5.05 -28.22
CA PHE A 277 1.57 6.49 -28.38
C PHE A 277 1.76 6.82 -29.86
N GLN A 278 0.69 7.25 -30.54
CA GLN A 278 0.75 7.68 -31.95
C GLN A 278 1.74 8.83 -32.18
N SER A 279 1.95 9.64 -31.15
CA SER A 279 2.93 10.72 -31.07
C SER A 279 3.39 10.88 -29.62
N PRO A 280 4.62 11.38 -29.36
CA PRO A 280 5.04 11.71 -28.00
C PRO A 280 4.02 12.64 -27.32
N PRO A 281 3.85 12.54 -25.98
CA PRO A 281 2.94 13.43 -25.28
C PRO A 281 3.38 14.89 -25.44
N ASP A 282 2.38 15.78 -25.50
CA ASP A 282 2.62 17.22 -25.44
C ASP A 282 3.08 17.61 -24.03
N LEU A 283 4.36 17.92 -23.91
CA LEU A 283 4.99 18.36 -22.65
C LEU A 283 5.13 19.89 -22.57
N SER A 284 4.48 20.65 -23.47
CA SER A 284 4.52 22.11 -23.43
C SER A 284 3.80 22.65 -22.19
N ALA A 285 4.35 23.72 -21.62
CA ALA A 285 3.75 24.34 -20.45
C ALA A 285 2.45 25.07 -20.83
N ARG A 286 1.48 25.01 -19.92
CA ARG A 286 0.23 25.78 -20.00
C ARG A 286 0.18 26.74 -18.82
N ILE A 287 -0.04 28.02 -19.09
CA ILE A 287 -0.23 29.02 -18.04
C ILE A 287 -1.66 28.88 -17.53
N ILE A 288 -1.79 28.51 -16.25
CA ILE A 288 -3.08 28.50 -15.57
C ILE A 288 -3.47 29.94 -15.25
N SER A 289 -4.73 30.27 -15.53
CA SER A 289 -5.26 31.60 -15.28
C SER A 289 -5.20 31.95 -13.79
N SER A 290 -5.09 33.24 -13.47
CA SER A 290 -5.02 33.70 -12.07
C SER A 290 -6.28 33.32 -11.29
N SER A 291 -6.18 33.14 -9.97
CA SER A 291 -7.30 32.68 -9.13
C SER A 291 -8.54 33.58 -9.15
N ASN A 292 -8.40 34.83 -9.60
CA ASN A 292 -9.49 35.79 -9.78
C ASN A 292 -10.10 35.78 -11.20
N THR A 293 -9.72 34.83 -12.05
CA THR A 293 -10.21 34.66 -13.42
C THR A 293 -10.91 33.33 -13.57
N ALA A 294 -11.85 33.24 -14.52
CA ALA A 294 -12.55 31.99 -14.79
C ALA A 294 -11.57 30.96 -15.36
N LEU A 295 -11.61 29.74 -14.82
CA LEU A 295 -10.91 28.58 -15.35
C LEU A 295 -11.60 28.18 -16.66
N THR A 296 -10.83 28.08 -17.74
CA THR A 296 -11.35 27.86 -19.11
C THR A 296 -10.87 26.57 -19.74
N GLY A 297 -9.84 25.95 -19.17
CA GLY A 297 -9.32 24.67 -19.63
C GLY A 297 -10.17 23.49 -19.14
N PRO A 298 -10.14 22.36 -19.88
CA PRO A 298 -10.86 21.14 -19.49
C PRO A 298 -10.29 20.46 -18.23
N ASP A 299 -9.21 21.01 -17.65
CA ASP A 299 -8.51 20.56 -16.44
C ASP A 299 -8.05 21.74 -15.56
N GLU A 300 -8.54 22.96 -15.83
CA GLU A 300 -8.25 24.14 -15.03
C GLU A 300 -9.18 24.22 -13.82
#